data_AF-A0A2N1WCW1-F1
#
_entry.id   AF-A0A2N1WCW1-F1
#
_cell.length_a   1.000
_cell.length_b   1.000
_cell.length_c   1.000
_cell.angle_alpha   90.00
_cell.angle_beta   90.00
_cell.angle_gamma   90.00
#
_symmetry.space_group_name_H-M   'P 1'
#
loop_
_entity.id
_entity.type
_entity.pdbx_description
1 polymer ?
#
loop_
_entity_poly.entity_id
_entity_poly.type
_entity_poly.pdbx_seq_one_letter_code
_entity_poly.pdbx_strand_id
1 'polypeptide(L)'
;MALLILVLSTACTSPQQMSDAVEARASWQERAATPVERFRFSTLRDWHPLERDWVMLRFGSNRNLAVQVRQPCIAHMGQARSVSLVQTMPNSLNRIGDRIRIDEWVCVIEQMLPVANTGPDNEFDGSVRHSAGGLTGGT
;
A
#
# COMPACT_ATOMS: atom_id res chain seq x y z
N MET A 1 -49.17 -28.39 -3.10
CA MET A 1 -47.75 -28.40 -2.68
C MET A 1 -47.04 -27.30 -3.45
N ALA A 2 -46.69 -26.19 -2.79
CA ALA A 2 -45.94 -25.10 -3.39
C ALA A 2 -44.48 -25.19 -2.91
N LEU A 3 -43.55 -25.40 -3.83
CA LEU A 3 -42.11 -25.41 -3.58
C LEU A 3 -41.60 -23.97 -3.53
N LEU A 4 -41.21 -23.49 -2.35
CA LEU A 4 -40.50 -22.22 -2.16
C LEU A 4 -39.01 -22.44 -2.50
N ILE A 5 -38.59 -21.90 -3.63
CA ILE A 5 -37.20 -21.91 -4.09
C ILE A 5 -36.42 -20.91 -3.23
N LEU A 6 -35.61 -21.41 -2.31
CA LEU A 6 -34.58 -20.65 -1.59
C LEU A 6 -33.48 -20.29 -2.60
N VAL A 7 -33.51 -19.06 -3.10
CA VAL A 7 -32.40 -18.48 -3.88
C VAL A 7 -31.28 -18.15 -2.88
N LEU A 8 -30.29 -19.04 -2.77
CA LEU A 8 -29.04 -18.74 -2.10
C LEU A 8 -28.32 -17.65 -2.89
N SER A 9 -28.40 -16.42 -2.42
CA SER A 9 -27.53 -15.33 -2.86
C SER A 9 -26.11 -15.61 -2.36
N THR A 10 -25.32 -16.30 -3.18
CA THR A 10 -23.87 -16.42 -3.02
C THR A 10 -23.26 -15.03 -3.12
N ALA A 11 -22.74 -14.53 -1.99
CA ALA A 11 -21.93 -13.33 -1.96
C ALA A 11 -20.70 -13.53 -2.85
N CYS A 12 -20.59 -12.74 -3.92
CA CYS A 12 -19.39 -12.65 -4.73
C CYS A 12 -18.28 -11.98 -3.93
N THR A 13 -17.48 -12.76 -3.22
CA THR A 13 -16.16 -12.32 -2.76
C THR A 13 -15.19 -12.57 -3.89
N SER A 14 -14.74 -11.52 -4.56
CA SER A 14 -13.80 -11.60 -5.69
C SER A 14 -12.50 -12.30 -5.23
N PRO A 15 -12.13 -13.47 -5.79
CA PRO A 15 -10.99 -14.27 -5.31
C PRO A 15 -9.63 -13.55 -5.45
N GLN A 16 -9.52 -12.59 -6.37
CA GLN A 16 -8.30 -11.79 -6.57
C GLN A 16 -7.92 -10.96 -5.34
N GLN A 17 -8.89 -10.38 -4.64
CA GLN A 17 -8.61 -9.51 -3.50
C GLN A 17 -8.03 -10.29 -2.31
N MET A 18 -8.45 -11.55 -2.16
CA MET A 18 -7.95 -12.43 -1.11
C MET A 18 -6.55 -12.97 -1.45
N SER A 19 -6.27 -13.26 -2.72
CA SER A 19 -4.94 -13.69 -3.19
C SER A 19 -3.90 -12.59 -3.01
N ASP A 20 -4.23 -11.36 -3.41
CA ASP A 20 -3.36 -10.19 -3.27
C ASP A 20 -2.99 -9.91 -1.80
N ALA A 21 -3.96 -10.06 -0.89
CA ALA A 21 -3.75 -9.86 0.55
C ALA A 21 -2.81 -10.91 1.14
N VAL A 22 -2.97 -12.18 0.75
CA VAL A 22 -2.13 -13.29 1.20
C VAL A 22 -0.70 -13.16 0.66
N GLU A 23 -0.55 -12.78 -0.61
CA GLU A 23 0.75 -12.56 -1.24
C GLU A 23 1.48 -11.33 -0.67
N ALA A 24 0.75 -10.23 -0.42
CA ALA A 24 1.29 -9.07 0.27
C ALA A 24 1.81 -9.43 1.66
N ARG A 25 1.14 -10.34 2.38
CA ARG A 25 1.57 -10.77 3.70
C ARG A 25 2.81 -11.69 3.67
N ALA A 26 2.90 -12.58 2.71
CA ALA A 26 3.92 -13.65 2.71
C ALA A 26 5.36 -13.19 2.39
N SER A 27 5.55 -12.03 1.75
CA SER A 27 6.87 -11.64 1.21
C SER A 27 7.17 -10.13 1.22
N TRP A 28 6.40 -9.32 1.94
CA TRP A 28 6.58 -7.86 1.88
C TRP A 28 7.92 -7.39 2.45
N GLN A 29 8.44 -8.05 3.50
CA GLN A 29 9.68 -7.63 4.15
C GLN A 29 10.89 -7.77 3.22
N GLU A 30 10.94 -8.83 2.41
CA GLU A 30 12.02 -9.04 1.43
C GLU A 30 12.03 -7.99 0.31
N ARG A 31 10.85 -7.39 0.04
CA ARG A 31 10.66 -6.34 -0.97
C ARG A 31 10.66 -4.93 -0.39
N ALA A 32 10.74 -4.82 0.93
CA ALA A 32 10.77 -3.54 1.61
C ALA A 32 12.13 -2.87 1.38
N ALA A 33 12.08 -1.63 0.90
CA ALA A 33 13.25 -0.77 0.81
C ALA A 33 13.63 -0.23 2.20
N THR A 34 14.63 0.64 2.25
CA THR A 34 15.03 1.29 3.50
C THR A 34 13.91 2.20 4.06
N PRO A 35 13.85 2.40 5.39
CA PRO A 35 12.90 3.30 6.00
C PRO A 35 12.99 4.73 5.43
N VAL A 36 11.83 5.36 5.23
CA VAL A 36 11.73 6.74 4.74
C VAL A 36 11.03 7.64 5.75
N GLU A 37 11.46 8.90 5.83
CA GLU A 37 10.82 9.91 6.68
C GLU A 37 9.57 10.53 6.04
N ARG A 38 9.52 10.53 4.70
CA ARG A 38 8.44 11.11 3.93
C ARG A 38 8.10 10.26 2.71
N PHE A 39 6.81 10.09 2.47
CA PHE A 39 6.29 9.36 1.32
C PHE A 39 5.21 10.18 0.61
N ARG A 40 5.48 10.60 -0.64
CA ARG A 40 4.48 11.26 -1.48
C ARG A 40 3.61 10.22 -2.17
N PHE A 41 2.34 10.49 -2.38
CA PHE A 41 1.41 9.60 -3.07
C PHE A 41 0.29 10.38 -3.76
N SER A 42 -0.50 9.74 -4.62
CA SER A 42 -1.64 10.37 -5.30
C SER A 42 -2.96 10.17 -4.55
N THR A 43 -3.32 8.92 -4.27
CA THR A 43 -4.56 8.57 -3.55
C THR A 43 -4.37 7.22 -2.87
N LEU A 44 -4.82 7.09 -1.62
CA LEU A 44 -4.91 5.80 -0.94
C LEU A 44 -6.05 5.00 -1.57
N ARG A 45 -5.72 3.84 -2.15
CA ARG A 45 -6.70 2.97 -2.83
C ARG A 45 -7.19 1.86 -1.93
N ASP A 46 -6.27 1.23 -1.19
CA ASP A 46 -6.59 0.06 -0.39
C ASP A 46 -5.57 -0.13 0.74
N TRP A 47 -5.87 -1.00 1.68
CA TRP A 47 -4.99 -1.33 2.80
C TRP A 47 -5.19 -2.78 3.26
N HIS A 48 -4.13 -3.38 3.81
CA HIS A 48 -4.18 -4.75 4.32
C HIS A 48 -3.31 -4.91 5.58
N PRO A 49 -3.78 -5.61 6.62
CA PRO A 49 -2.94 -5.93 7.77
C PRO A 49 -1.87 -6.95 7.37
N LEU A 50 -0.61 -6.64 7.65
CA LEU A 50 0.52 -7.53 7.37
C LEU A 50 0.84 -8.38 8.60
N GLU A 51 1.08 -7.69 9.72
CA GLU A 51 1.44 -8.27 11.01
C GLU A 51 0.68 -7.53 12.12
N ARG A 52 1.04 -7.78 13.39
CA ARG A 52 0.35 -7.19 14.54
C ARG A 52 0.40 -5.65 14.54
N ASP A 53 1.50 -5.09 14.10
CA ASP A 53 1.79 -3.65 14.13
C ASP A 53 2.11 -3.07 12.74
N TRP A 54 1.97 -3.87 11.68
CA TRP A 54 2.25 -3.46 10.31
C TRP A 54 1.00 -3.47 9.44
N VAL A 55 0.82 -2.40 8.67
CA VAL A 55 -0.22 -2.27 7.64
C VAL A 55 0.41 -1.96 6.30
N MET A 56 -0.02 -2.66 5.26
CA MET A 56 0.27 -2.29 3.88
C MET A 56 -0.72 -1.25 3.41
N LEU A 57 -0.23 -0.13 2.92
CA LEU A 57 -1.03 0.89 2.24
C LEU A 57 -0.74 0.82 0.74
N ARG A 58 -1.79 0.66 -0.08
CA ARG A 58 -1.70 0.66 -1.55
C ARG A 58 -2.20 1.99 -2.09
N PHE A 59 -1.36 2.67 -2.85
CA PHE A 59 -1.67 3.95 -3.47
C PHE A 59 -1.82 3.82 -4.97
N GLY A 60 -2.39 4.86 -5.60
CA GLY A 60 -2.37 5.00 -7.04
C GLY A 60 -0.95 4.96 -7.63
N SER A 61 -0.88 4.68 -8.93
CA SER A 61 0.38 4.40 -9.66
C SER A 61 1.11 3.16 -9.14
N ASN A 62 0.37 2.20 -8.58
CA ASN A 62 0.91 0.98 -7.98
C ASN A 62 2.07 1.32 -7.06
N ARG A 63 1.80 1.99 -5.94
CA ARG A 63 2.85 2.28 -4.96
C ARG A 63 2.41 1.73 -3.63
N ASN A 64 3.28 0.94 -3.01
CA ASN A 64 2.99 0.30 -1.75
C ASN A 64 3.89 0.86 -0.66
N LEU A 65 3.32 1.01 0.53
CA LEU A 65 4.04 1.43 1.72
C LEU A 65 3.61 0.53 2.88
N ALA A 66 4.56 -0.21 3.43
CA ALA A 66 4.37 -0.86 4.72
C ALA A 66 4.61 0.17 5.82
N VAL A 67 3.64 0.33 6.71
CA VAL A 67 3.71 1.28 7.82
C VAL A 67 3.60 0.54 9.13
N GLN A 68 4.59 0.75 10.00
CA GLN A 68 4.55 0.29 11.37
C GLN A 68 3.80 1.32 12.21
N VAL A 69 2.78 0.88 12.94
CA VAL A 69 2.03 1.72 13.86
C VAL A 69 2.33 1.36 15.30
N ARG A 70 2.33 2.35 16.17
CA ARG A 70 2.42 2.15 17.62
C ARG A 70 1.03 2.13 18.27
N GLN A 71 1.04 1.96 19.60
CA GLN A 71 -0.12 2.13 20.45
C GLN A 71 -0.91 3.42 20.11
N PRO A 72 -2.25 3.37 20.19
CA PRO A 72 -3.05 2.28 20.77
C PRO A 72 -3.36 1.11 19.80
N CYS A 73 -2.88 1.13 18.57
CA CYS A 73 -3.45 0.30 17.50
C CYS A 73 -2.89 -1.12 17.36
N ILE A 74 -1.78 -1.42 18.03
CA ILE A 74 -1.10 -2.74 17.96
C ILE A 74 -2.07 -3.89 18.33
N ALA A 75 -3.01 -3.67 19.25
CA ALA A 75 -3.97 -4.70 19.67
C ALA A 75 -5.11 -4.95 18.65
N HIS A 76 -5.36 -3.99 17.75
CA HIS A 76 -6.56 -3.94 16.93
C HIS A 76 -6.31 -4.15 15.42
N MET A 77 -5.06 -4.06 14.97
CA MET A 77 -4.70 -4.11 13.54
C MET A 77 -5.29 -5.33 12.79
N GLY A 78 -5.22 -6.53 13.39
CA GLY A 78 -5.68 -7.76 12.73
C GLY A 78 -7.20 -7.86 12.56
N GLN A 79 -7.98 -6.99 13.21
CA GLN A 79 -9.45 -6.96 13.16
C GLN A 79 -9.99 -5.63 12.65
N ALA A 80 -9.09 -4.75 12.19
CA ALA A 80 -9.45 -3.43 11.70
C ALA A 80 -10.46 -3.54 10.56
N ARG A 81 -11.39 -2.58 10.50
CA ARG A 81 -12.38 -2.50 9.41
C ARG A 81 -12.13 -1.33 8.47
N SER A 82 -11.40 -0.34 8.97
CA SER A 82 -11.09 0.87 8.24
C SER A 82 -9.70 1.40 8.58
N VAL A 83 -9.04 1.95 7.55
CA VAL A 83 -7.79 2.69 7.71
C VAL A 83 -7.90 3.98 6.94
N SER A 84 -7.50 5.08 7.57
CA SER A 84 -7.41 6.40 6.95
C SER A 84 -6.16 7.14 7.41
N LEU A 85 -5.73 8.12 6.63
CA LEU A 85 -4.54 8.92 6.93
C LEU A 85 -4.95 10.22 7.61
N VAL A 86 -4.23 10.59 8.66
CA VAL A 86 -4.38 11.87 9.35
C VAL A 86 -3.12 12.68 9.04
N GLN A 87 -3.22 13.57 8.06
CA GLN A 87 -2.08 14.21 7.43
C GLN A 87 -2.10 15.72 7.60
N THR A 88 -0.91 16.28 7.75
CA THR A 88 -0.69 17.73 7.77
C THR A 88 -0.69 18.33 6.37
N MET A 89 -0.13 17.59 5.40
CA MET A 89 -0.06 18.00 4.00
C MET A 89 -0.83 17.01 3.11
N PRO A 90 -1.61 17.49 2.13
CA PRO A 90 -2.22 16.61 1.15
C PRO A 90 -1.17 15.75 0.45
N ASN A 91 -1.52 14.49 0.16
CA ASN A 91 -0.74 13.63 -0.74
C ASN A 91 0.71 13.36 -0.28
N SER A 92 0.99 13.55 1.01
CA SER A 92 2.30 13.32 1.62
C SER A 92 2.13 12.79 3.02
N LEU A 93 2.72 11.63 3.31
CA LEU A 93 2.80 11.07 4.66
C LEU A 93 4.18 11.37 5.24
N ASN A 94 4.22 11.94 6.43
CA ASN A 94 5.43 12.26 7.19
C ASN A 94 5.42 11.46 8.49
N ARG A 95 6.48 10.68 8.73
CA ARG A 95 6.61 9.78 9.89
C ARG A 95 6.40 10.49 11.23
N ILE A 96 6.97 11.68 11.37
CA ILE A 96 7.05 12.39 12.66
C ILE A 96 5.72 13.10 12.98
N GLY A 97 5.15 13.77 11.99
CA GLY A 97 4.00 14.65 12.17
C GLY A 97 2.64 13.99 11.93
N ASP A 98 2.57 13.03 11.02
CA ASP A 98 1.30 12.45 10.60
C ASP A 98 0.97 11.18 11.39
N ARG A 99 -0.29 10.74 11.26
CA ARG A 99 -0.83 9.59 11.98
C ARG A 99 -1.63 8.71 11.03
N ILE A 100 -1.83 7.46 11.43
CA ILE A 100 -2.79 6.57 10.80
C ILE A 100 -3.98 6.44 11.74
N ARG A 101 -5.20 6.56 11.22
CA ARG A 101 -6.40 6.21 11.95
C ARG A 101 -6.85 4.82 11.54
N ILE A 102 -7.05 3.95 12.51
CA ILE A 102 -7.52 2.58 12.36
C ILE A 102 -8.80 2.48 13.17
N ASP A 103 -9.94 2.36 12.49
CA ASP A 103 -11.26 2.51 13.10
C ASP A 103 -11.36 3.82 13.92
N GLU A 104 -11.70 3.77 15.20
CA GLU A 104 -11.73 4.96 16.07
C GLU A 104 -10.34 5.40 16.60
N TRP A 105 -9.29 4.60 16.39
CA TRP A 105 -8.00 4.79 17.04
C TRP A 105 -7.02 5.58 16.18
N VAL A 106 -6.34 6.57 16.75
CA VAL A 106 -5.29 7.33 16.07
C VAL A 106 -3.91 6.86 16.55
N CYS A 107 -3.14 6.30 15.63
CA CYS A 107 -1.86 5.64 15.88
C CYS A 107 -0.69 6.51 15.45
N VAL A 108 0.38 6.49 16.23
CA VAL A 108 1.67 7.06 15.81
C VAL A 108 2.32 6.15 14.76
N ILE A 109 2.90 6.78 13.74
CA ILE A 109 3.71 6.10 12.74
C ILE A 109 5.12 5.91 13.32
N GLU A 110 5.55 4.66 13.47
CA GLU A 110 6.91 4.36 13.94
C GLU A 110 7.89 4.33 12.77
N GLN A 111 7.53 3.61 11.71
CA GLN A 111 8.35 3.40 10.52
C GLN A 111 7.50 3.38 9.25
N MET A 112 8.12 3.76 8.12
CA MET A 112 7.52 3.70 6.79
C MET A 112 8.52 3.06 5.83
N LEU A 113 8.15 1.95 5.21
CA LEU A 113 8.98 1.17 4.30
C LEU A 113 8.29 1.11 2.92
N PRO A 114 8.85 1.72 1.87
CA PRO A 114 8.37 1.52 0.51
C PRO A 114 8.50 0.05 0.11
N VAL A 115 7.48 -0.53 -0.51
CA VAL A 115 7.52 -1.94 -0.94
C VAL A 115 7.40 -2.00 -2.46
N ALA A 116 8.35 -2.69 -3.10
CA ALA A 116 8.34 -2.89 -4.55
C ALA A 116 7.11 -3.72 -4.98
N ASN A 117 6.43 -3.32 -6.07
CA ASN A 117 5.36 -4.14 -6.65
C ASN A 117 5.95 -5.33 -7.39
N THR A 118 5.17 -6.40 -7.50
CA THR A 118 5.44 -7.57 -8.35
C THR A 118 4.54 -7.60 -9.60
N GLY A 119 3.88 -6.49 -9.93
CA GLY A 119 3.03 -6.40 -11.12
C GLY A 119 3.83 -6.34 -12.43
N PRO A 120 3.28 -6.85 -13.55
CA PRO A 120 3.93 -6.88 -14.87
C PRO A 120 4.24 -5.50 -15.46
N ASP A 121 3.76 -4.43 -14.82
CA ASP A 121 3.89 -3.03 -15.21
C ASP A 121 5.12 -2.31 -14.63
N ASN A 122 6.03 -3.04 -13.95
CA ASN A 122 7.38 -2.57 -13.67
C ASN A 122 8.31 -2.68 -14.90
N GLU A 123 7.82 -2.23 -16.07
CA GLU A 123 8.73 -1.89 -17.15
C GLU A 123 9.47 -0.62 -16.72
N PHE A 124 10.68 -0.86 -16.25
CA PHE A 124 11.75 0.07 -15.99
C PHE A 124 11.68 1.27 -16.96
N ASP A 125 11.12 2.41 -16.53
CA ASP A 125 11.39 3.71 -17.17
C ASP A 125 12.80 4.16 -16.76
N GLY A 126 13.78 3.34 -17.13
CA GLY A 126 15.17 3.70 -17.20
C GLY A 126 15.38 4.48 -18.49
N SER A 127 14.79 5.68 -18.60
CA SER A 127 15.15 6.65 -19.61
C SER A 127 16.55 7.19 -19.30
N VAL A 128 17.56 6.33 -19.46
CA VAL A 128 18.95 6.75 -19.63
C VAL A 128 18.98 7.46 -20.97
N ARG A 129 18.77 8.78 -20.95
CA ARG A 129 19.11 9.67 -22.06
C ARG A 129 20.62 9.57 -22.28
N HIS A 130 21.05 8.59 -23.05
CA HIS A 130 22.32 8.69 -23.76
C HIS A 130 22.15 9.85 -24.75
N SER A 131 22.63 11.03 -24.33
CA SER A 131 22.87 12.14 -25.24
C SER A 131 23.99 11.70 -26.17
N ALA A 132 23.63 11.04 -27.28
CA ALA A 132 24.52 10.90 -28.42
C ALA A 132 24.64 12.29 -29.04
N GLY A 133 25.67 13.02 -28.61
CA GLY A 133 26.12 14.24 -29.28
C GLY A 133 26.50 13.89 -30.71
N GLY A 134 25.66 14.31 -31.65
CA GLY A 134 26.04 14.38 -33.06
C GLY A 134 27.06 15.49 -33.25
N LEU A 135 28.17 15.17 -33.90
CA LEU A 135 28.97 16.12 -34.65
C LEU A 135 29.25 15.53 -36.02
N THR A 136 28.44 15.98 -36.97
CA THR A 136 28.66 15.91 -38.42
C THR A 136 29.58 17.05 -38.85
N GLY A 137 30.50 16.79 -39.78
CA GLY A 137 31.27 17.78 -40.53
C GLY A 137 32.68 17.24 -40.82
N GLY A 138 33.12 16.92 -42.04
CA GLY A 138 32.67 17.36 -43.35
C GLY A 138 33.56 18.49 -43.86
N THR A 139 34.77 18.15 -44.32
CA THR A 139 35.45 18.63 -45.55
C THR A 139 36.70 17.80 -45.76
#